data_AF-A0A519FM25-F1
#
_entry.id   AF-A0A519FM25-F1
#
_cell.length_a   1.000
_cell.length_b   1.000
_cell.length_c   1.000
_cell.angle_alpha   90.00
_cell.angle_beta   90.00
_cell.angle_gamma   90.00
#
_symmetry.space_group_name_H-M   'P 1'
#
loop_
_entity.id
_entity.type
_entity.pdbx_description
1 polymer ?
#
loop_
_entity_poly.entity_id
_entity_poly.type
_entity_poly.pdbx_seq_one_letter_code
_entity_poly.pdbx_strand_id
1 'polypeptide(L)'
;TATQAIGHVTLHARAQQFASRVTGRLFTLGMQFWQLGESHYWGHNAIIRVQPFMEHCALAPIKGTGGMSGGIMSHDFVEAALMRRAGYHVWLCADLVGSYEQQPPDLLAELTRDRRWCQGNLQNARLMAEPGLHSVHRAMFVTGTMAYVSAPLWLAFLTLGTALWLTGSSLLGNFNVLPMELVGLWLWTLCLLFLPRILGIAAVMLRGEQRQYGGFLGLLKSSALESALAIVQAPVRMIAHSLFVVVALTGLKLDWKSPPREANAVPWSDAARALAPMSLVVMALALGIALIDPSALIWLMPVGLPLLLAIPLTVLTSQIGMGTTLRDRGFLLIPEESRSPAVLRRAWMHAVRLARPALATA
;
A
#
# COMPACT_ATOMS: atom_id res chain seq x y z
N THR A 1 8.13 -16.81 -1.75
CA THR A 1 9.23 -15.85 -1.96
C THR A 1 8.64 -14.45 -2.01
N ALA A 2 9.44 -13.40 -1.84
CA ALA A 2 8.96 -12.03 -2.04
C ALA A 2 9.02 -11.65 -3.53
N THR A 3 7.89 -11.22 -4.10
CA THR A 3 7.82 -10.78 -5.50
C THR A 3 8.49 -9.44 -5.68
N GLN A 4 9.15 -9.25 -6.83
CA GLN A 4 9.71 -7.96 -7.23
C GLN A 4 8.74 -7.25 -8.17
N ALA A 5 8.28 -6.07 -7.74
CA ALA A 5 7.36 -5.26 -8.52
C ALA A 5 8.04 -4.72 -9.81
N ILE A 6 7.41 -4.96 -10.97
CA ILE A 6 7.90 -4.52 -12.28
C ILE A 6 6.75 -4.18 -13.25
N GLY A 7 7.09 -3.61 -14.40
CA GLY A 7 6.36 -3.78 -15.66
C GLY A 7 5.47 -2.62 -16.07
N HIS A 8 4.69 -2.04 -15.15
CA HIS A 8 3.86 -0.87 -15.48
C HIS A 8 4.69 0.41 -15.56
N VAL A 9 4.26 1.33 -16.44
CA VAL A 9 5.05 2.50 -16.86
C VAL A 9 4.47 3.84 -16.43
N THR A 10 3.30 3.85 -15.79
CA THR A 10 2.68 5.07 -15.22
C THR A 10 3.54 5.62 -14.08
N LEU A 11 3.47 6.92 -13.81
CA LEU A 11 4.23 7.53 -12.70
C LEU A 11 3.90 6.86 -11.35
N HIS A 12 2.62 6.58 -11.10
CA HIS A 12 2.17 5.91 -9.88
C HIS A 12 2.80 4.52 -9.73
N ALA A 13 2.69 3.66 -10.75
CA ALA A 13 3.22 2.30 -10.67
C ALA A 13 4.75 2.29 -10.58
N ARG A 14 5.44 3.22 -11.24
CA ARG A 14 6.90 3.37 -11.12
C ARG A 14 7.32 3.77 -9.71
N ALA A 15 6.59 4.68 -9.08
CA ALA A 15 6.85 5.08 -7.70
C ALA A 15 6.69 3.89 -6.74
N GLN A 16 5.63 3.09 -6.91
CA GLN A 16 5.43 1.88 -6.13
C GLN A 16 6.51 0.81 -6.37
N GLN A 17 6.94 0.63 -7.63
CA GLN A 17 8.03 -0.30 -7.98
C GLN A 17 9.33 0.12 -7.32
N PHE A 18 9.69 1.40 -7.44
CA PHE A 18 10.87 1.96 -6.80
C PHE A 18 10.83 1.81 -5.28
N ALA A 19 9.72 2.17 -4.64
CA ALA A 19 9.52 2.01 -3.20
C ALA A 19 9.70 0.54 -2.78
N SER A 20 9.01 -0.38 -3.48
CA SER A 20 9.11 -1.82 -3.23
C SER A 20 10.55 -2.34 -3.34
N ARG A 21 11.32 -1.86 -4.33
CA ARG A 21 12.71 -2.31 -4.52
C ARG A 21 13.68 -1.73 -3.49
N VAL A 22 13.46 -0.49 -3.03
CA VAL A 22 14.34 0.17 -2.04
C VAL A 22 14.03 -0.28 -0.61
N THR A 23 12.76 -0.30 -0.20
CA THR A 23 12.38 -0.60 1.20
C THR A 23 11.86 -2.02 1.39
N GLY A 24 11.25 -2.62 0.36
CA GLY A 24 10.59 -3.92 0.47
C GLY A 24 11.52 -5.08 0.78
N ARG A 25 12.78 -5.06 0.32
CA ARG A 25 13.77 -6.09 0.68
C ARG A 25 14.10 -6.05 2.17
N LEU A 26 14.35 -4.86 2.72
CA LEU A 26 14.64 -4.69 4.13
C LEU A 26 13.44 -5.11 4.99
N PHE A 27 12.23 -4.71 4.58
CA PHE A 27 10.99 -5.12 5.24
C PHE A 27 10.83 -6.65 5.25
N THR A 28 11.05 -7.31 4.11
CA THR A 28 10.97 -8.77 3.96
C THR A 28 12.00 -9.50 4.82
N LEU A 29 13.26 -9.02 4.84
CA LEU A 29 14.32 -9.57 5.69
C LEU A 29 13.99 -9.40 7.18
N GLY A 30 13.43 -8.25 7.56
CA GLY A 30 12.94 -8.01 8.92
C GLY A 30 11.84 -8.99 9.31
N MET A 31 10.84 -9.19 8.44
CA MET A 31 9.79 -10.19 8.68
C MET A 31 10.37 -11.60 8.79
N GLN A 32 11.28 -11.99 7.90
CA GLN A 32 11.95 -13.30 7.96
C GLN A 32 12.71 -13.50 9.27
N PHE A 33 13.43 -12.47 9.74
CA PHE A 33 14.17 -12.50 11.00
C PHE A 33 13.25 -12.67 12.22
N TRP A 34 12.16 -11.89 12.29
CA TRP A 34 11.27 -11.91 13.45
C TRP A 34 10.26 -13.07 13.45
N GLN A 35 9.81 -13.53 12.29
CA GLN A 35 8.76 -14.56 12.17
C GLN A 35 9.33 -15.96 11.97
N LEU A 36 10.57 -16.10 11.48
CA LEU A 36 11.23 -17.39 11.22
C LEU A 36 10.29 -18.37 10.47
N GLY A 37 10.09 -19.57 11.01
CA GLY A 37 9.21 -20.60 10.43
C GLY A 37 7.72 -20.41 10.72
N GLU A 38 7.31 -19.26 11.26
CA GLU A 38 5.91 -18.88 11.53
C GLU A 38 5.47 -17.70 10.63
N SER A 39 6.09 -17.60 9.46
CA SER A 39 5.78 -16.55 8.50
C SER A 39 4.56 -16.89 7.63
N HIS A 40 4.31 -16.08 6.62
CA HIS A 40 3.17 -16.19 5.72
C HIS A 40 3.60 -16.14 4.25
N TYR A 41 2.64 -16.33 3.36
CA TYR A 41 2.82 -16.12 1.93
C TYR A 41 1.67 -15.26 1.39
N TRP A 42 1.86 -14.72 0.18
CA TRP A 42 0.94 -13.79 -0.47
C TRP A 42 0.20 -14.43 -1.65
N GLY A 43 -0.37 -15.61 -1.44
CA GLY A 43 -1.19 -16.37 -2.40
C GLY A 43 -0.46 -16.93 -3.62
N HIS A 44 0.62 -16.31 -4.07
CA HIS A 44 1.41 -16.68 -5.23
C HIS A 44 2.89 -16.76 -4.89
N ASN A 45 3.67 -17.33 -5.82
CA ASN A 45 5.13 -17.47 -5.65
C ASN A 45 5.49 -18.24 -4.36
N ALA A 46 4.65 -19.23 -4.04
CA ALA A 46 4.77 -20.12 -2.90
C ALA A 46 4.99 -21.56 -3.40
N ILE A 47 5.82 -22.31 -2.67
CA ILE A 47 5.99 -23.75 -2.87
C ILE A 47 5.38 -24.42 -1.65
N ILE A 48 4.37 -25.24 -1.86
CA ILE A 48 3.52 -25.80 -0.81
C ILE A 48 3.61 -27.34 -0.85
N ARG A 49 3.72 -27.97 0.32
CA ARG A 49 3.60 -29.42 0.45
C ARG A 49 2.12 -29.81 0.29
N VAL A 50 1.79 -30.45 -0.83
CA VAL A 50 0.40 -30.72 -1.22
C VAL A 50 -0.34 -31.56 -0.19
N GLN A 51 0.22 -32.69 0.26
CA GLN A 51 -0.48 -33.59 1.19
C GLN A 51 -0.85 -32.90 2.53
N PRO A 52 0.10 -32.31 3.29
CA PRO A 52 -0.23 -31.58 4.51
C PRO A 52 -1.21 -30.43 4.30
N PHE A 53 -1.09 -29.72 3.17
CA PHE A 53 -1.98 -28.61 2.85
C PHE A 53 -3.41 -29.10 2.66
N MET A 54 -3.61 -30.19 1.92
CA MET A 54 -4.92 -30.80 1.72
C MET A 54 -5.53 -31.33 3.02
N GLU A 55 -4.71 -31.89 3.92
CA GLU A 55 -5.16 -32.46 5.20
C GLU A 55 -5.54 -31.38 6.23
N HIS A 56 -4.89 -30.21 6.22
CA HIS A 56 -4.98 -29.24 7.33
C HIS A 56 -5.49 -27.86 6.96
N CYS A 57 -5.47 -27.47 5.68
CA CYS A 57 -5.75 -26.09 5.26
C CYS A 57 -7.12 -25.89 4.62
N ALA A 58 -8.04 -26.85 4.78
CA ALA A 58 -9.42 -26.68 4.34
C ALA A 58 -10.08 -25.51 5.09
N LEU A 59 -10.64 -24.56 4.34
CA LEU A 59 -11.19 -23.32 4.89
C LEU A 59 -12.71 -23.40 5.01
N ALA A 60 -13.19 -23.43 6.24
CA ALA A 60 -14.61 -23.26 6.52
C ALA A 60 -14.98 -21.76 6.46
N PRO A 61 -16.18 -21.40 5.96
CA PRO A 61 -16.65 -20.02 6.02
C PRO A 61 -16.83 -19.57 7.47
N ILE A 62 -16.54 -18.30 7.74
CA ILE A 62 -16.73 -17.69 9.05
C ILE A 62 -18.22 -17.53 9.32
N LYS A 63 -18.70 -18.17 10.39
CA LYS A 63 -20.11 -18.12 10.81
C LYS A 63 -20.53 -16.69 11.17
N GLY A 64 -21.75 -16.33 10.77
CA GLY A 64 -22.39 -15.05 11.08
C GLY A 64 -23.17 -14.48 9.91
N THR A 65 -23.58 -13.22 10.05
CA THR A 65 -24.22 -12.41 9.01
C THR A 65 -23.43 -11.10 8.84
N GLY A 66 -23.60 -10.42 7.70
CA GLY A 66 -22.93 -9.14 7.41
C GLY A 66 -21.52 -9.30 6.83
N GLY A 67 -20.80 -8.18 6.70
CA GLY A 67 -19.51 -8.12 5.98
C GLY A 67 -18.39 -8.94 6.60
N MET A 68 -18.44 -9.19 7.90
CA MET A 68 -17.40 -9.90 8.67
C MET A 68 -17.61 -11.42 8.71
N SER A 69 -18.42 -11.97 7.81
CA SER A 69 -18.83 -13.38 7.76
C SER A 69 -18.76 -13.93 6.33
N GLY A 70 -18.86 -15.24 6.15
CA GLY A 70 -18.80 -15.88 4.84
C GLY A 70 -17.42 -16.45 4.50
N GLY A 71 -17.15 -16.65 3.21
CA GLY A 71 -15.90 -17.24 2.73
C GLY A 71 -14.67 -16.40 3.13
N ILE A 72 -13.59 -17.08 3.52
CA ILE A 72 -12.34 -16.45 3.95
C ILE A 72 -11.68 -15.75 2.75
N MET A 73 -11.53 -14.44 2.85
CA MET A 73 -10.73 -13.63 1.92
C MET A 73 -9.30 -13.54 2.42
N SER A 74 -8.32 -13.29 1.53
CA SER A 74 -6.89 -13.36 1.88
C SER A 74 -6.56 -14.66 2.63
N HIS A 75 -6.98 -15.77 2.01
CA HIS A 75 -6.90 -17.12 2.58
C HIS A 75 -5.47 -17.56 2.83
N ASP A 76 -4.53 -17.06 2.05
CA ASP A 76 -3.09 -17.29 2.16
C ASP A 76 -2.53 -17.09 3.57
N PHE A 77 -2.97 -16.06 4.29
CA PHE A 77 -2.52 -15.82 5.67
C PHE A 77 -3.10 -16.85 6.64
N VAL A 78 -4.34 -17.27 6.40
CA VAL A 78 -5.02 -18.27 7.22
C VAL A 78 -4.42 -19.66 6.98
N GLU A 79 -4.21 -20.02 5.73
CA GLU A 79 -3.57 -21.27 5.32
C GLU A 79 -2.16 -21.39 5.89
N ALA A 80 -1.37 -20.31 5.89
CA ALA A 80 -0.06 -20.29 6.55
C ALA A 80 -0.17 -20.57 8.06
N ALA A 81 -1.15 -19.96 8.73
CA ALA A 81 -1.38 -20.19 10.16
C ALA A 81 -1.86 -21.62 10.45
N LEU A 82 -2.67 -22.20 9.56
CA LEU A 82 -3.14 -23.59 9.64
C LEU A 82 -2.00 -24.59 9.42
N MET A 83 -1.14 -24.35 8.43
CA MET A 83 0.09 -25.13 8.24
C MET A 83 0.96 -25.10 9.50
N ARG A 84 1.13 -23.91 10.09
CA ARG A 84 1.91 -23.77 11.33
C ARG A 84 1.29 -24.52 12.49
N ARG A 85 -0.04 -24.43 12.66
CA ARG A 85 -0.82 -25.19 13.66
C ARG A 85 -0.67 -26.70 13.48
N ALA A 86 -0.54 -27.18 12.25
CA ALA A 86 -0.31 -28.59 11.93
C ALA A 86 1.15 -29.05 12.13
N GLY A 87 2.03 -28.20 12.66
CA GLY A 87 3.43 -28.54 12.94
C GLY A 87 4.40 -28.29 11.78
N TYR A 88 3.93 -27.75 10.65
CA TYR A 88 4.78 -27.42 9.50
C TYR A 88 5.29 -25.99 9.59
N HIS A 89 6.55 -25.76 9.23
CA HIS A 89 7.08 -24.41 9.14
C HIS A 89 6.71 -23.74 7.81
N VAL A 90 6.40 -22.46 7.89
CA VAL A 90 6.18 -21.58 6.74
C VAL A 90 7.30 -20.55 6.73
N TRP A 91 8.17 -20.65 5.72
CA TRP A 91 9.36 -19.81 5.60
C TRP A 91 9.22 -18.78 4.48
N LEU A 92 9.50 -17.52 4.82
CA LEU A 92 9.63 -16.46 3.86
C LEU A 92 11.06 -16.41 3.31
N CYS A 93 11.27 -16.96 2.12
CA CYS A 93 12.58 -16.95 1.47
C CYS A 93 12.81 -15.63 0.72
N ALA A 94 13.49 -14.66 1.35
CA ALA A 94 13.79 -13.36 0.76
C ALA A 94 14.92 -13.40 -0.28
N ASP A 95 15.81 -14.40 -0.21
CA ASP A 95 16.99 -14.51 -1.07
C ASP A 95 16.71 -15.15 -2.44
N LEU A 96 15.53 -15.75 -2.61
CA LEU A 96 15.13 -16.35 -3.88
C LEU A 96 14.67 -15.25 -4.85
N VAL A 97 15.57 -14.92 -5.79
CA VAL A 97 15.32 -13.97 -6.88
C VAL A 97 14.60 -14.64 -8.06
N GLY A 98 14.12 -13.82 -9.00
CA GLY A 98 13.53 -14.31 -10.25
C GLY A 98 11.99 -14.40 -10.25
N SER A 99 11.36 -13.93 -9.17
CA SER A 99 9.91 -13.85 -9.02
C SER A 99 9.45 -12.40 -9.16
N TYR A 100 8.51 -12.14 -10.07
CA TYR A 100 8.11 -10.80 -10.48
C TYR A 100 6.60 -10.66 -10.57
N GLU A 101 6.11 -9.46 -10.29
CA GLU A 101 4.68 -9.15 -10.31
C GLU A 101 4.43 -7.73 -10.80
N GLN A 102 3.27 -7.52 -11.42
CA GLN A 102 2.79 -6.21 -11.82
C GLN A 102 1.92 -5.60 -10.72
N GLN A 103 2.32 -4.42 -10.25
CA GLN A 103 1.54 -3.62 -9.29
C GLN A 103 0.39 -2.87 -9.98
N PRO A 104 -0.62 -2.39 -9.23
CA PRO A 104 -1.69 -1.60 -9.81
C PRO A 104 -1.16 -0.41 -10.63
N PRO A 105 -1.72 -0.16 -11.84
CA PRO A 105 -1.21 0.87 -12.74
C PRO A 105 -1.52 2.30 -12.25
N ASP A 106 -2.51 2.50 -11.40
CA ASP A 106 -2.93 3.82 -10.94
C ASP A 106 -3.56 3.76 -9.55
N LEU A 107 -3.81 4.93 -8.97
CA LEU A 107 -4.33 5.06 -7.61
C LEU A 107 -5.73 4.44 -7.47
N LEU A 108 -6.62 4.51 -8.47
CA LEU A 108 -7.95 3.93 -8.37
C LEU A 108 -7.89 2.40 -8.41
N ALA A 109 -7.03 1.85 -9.28
CA ALA A 109 -6.76 0.42 -9.33
C ALA A 109 -6.16 -0.09 -8.01
N GLU A 110 -5.23 0.68 -7.41
CA GLU A 110 -4.69 0.39 -6.08
C GLU A 110 -5.79 0.35 -5.01
N LEU A 111 -6.59 1.41 -4.91
CA LEU A 111 -7.66 1.50 -3.92
C LEU A 111 -8.70 0.38 -4.08
N THR A 112 -8.98 -0.03 -5.32
CA THR A 112 -9.87 -1.17 -5.59
C THR A 112 -9.30 -2.48 -5.07
N ARG A 113 -7.99 -2.69 -5.21
CA ARG A 113 -7.30 -3.87 -4.66
C ARG A 113 -7.27 -3.83 -3.13
N ASP A 114 -6.88 -2.70 -2.56
CA ASP A 114 -6.81 -2.47 -1.12
C ASP A 114 -8.16 -2.69 -0.45
N ARG A 115 -9.27 -2.34 -1.11
CA ARG A 115 -10.61 -2.61 -0.59
C ARG A 115 -10.84 -4.10 -0.31
N ARG A 116 -10.41 -4.99 -1.22
CA ARG A 116 -10.53 -6.45 -1.05
C ARG A 116 -9.66 -6.92 0.11
N TRP A 117 -8.45 -6.38 0.21
CA TRP A 117 -7.52 -6.72 1.28
C TRP A 117 -7.99 -6.20 2.63
N CYS A 118 -8.57 -5.00 2.70
CA CYS A 118 -9.19 -4.43 3.91
C CYS A 118 -10.31 -5.35 4.41
N GLN A 119 -11.24 -5.74 3.52
CA GLN A 119 -12.31 -6.67 3.87
C GLN A 119 -11.77 -7.98 4.46
N GLY A 120 -10.79 -8.59 3.78
CA GLY A 120 -10.19 -9.85 4.22
C GLY A 120 -9.42 -9.72 5.53
N ASN A 121 -8.63 -8.67 5.71
CA ASN A 121 -7.89 -8.46 6.97
C ASN A 121 -8.84 -8.27 8.16
N LEU A 122 -9.87 -7.44 8.01
CA LEU A 122 -10.87 -7.24 9.07
C LEU A 122 -11.63 -8.54 9.36
N GLN A 123 -12.05 -9.26 8.32
CA GLN A 123 -12.72 -10.55 8.47
C GLN A 123 -11.82 -11.57 9.21
N ASN A 124 -10.55 -11.67 8.82
CA ASN A 124 -9.57 -12.60 9.38
C ASN A 124 -9.15 -12.22 10.81
N ALA A 125 -9.34 -10.97 11.24
CA ALA A 125 -9.12 -10.56 12.64
C ALA A 125 -9.87 -11.46 13.63
N ARG A 126 -11.05 -11.96 13.26
CA ARG A 126 -11.85 -12.89 14.10
C ARG A 126 -11.12 -14.19 14.37
N LEU A 127 -10.26 -14.63 13.45
CA LEU A 127 -9.47 -15.86 13.57
C LEU A 127 -8.33 -15.70 14.58
N MET A 128 -8.01 -14.48 15.04
CA MET A 128 -7.01 -14.28 16.09
C MET A 128 -7.37 -14.99 17.41
N ALA A 129 -8.65 -15.31 17.63
CA ALA A 129 -9.13 -16.03 18.81
C ALA A 129 -9.16 -17.56 18.61
N GLU A 130 -8.96 -18.04 17.38
CA GLU A 130 -9.07 -19.47 17.03
C GLU A 130 -8.05 -20.32 17.83
N PRO A 131 -8.48 -21.43 18.46
CA PRO A 131 -7.57 -22.30 19.22
C PRO A 131 -6.45 -22.90 18.37
N GLY A 132 -5.29 -23.08 19.00
CA GLY A 132 -4.12 -23.72 18.39
C GLY A 132 -3.32 -22.84 17.41
N LEU A 133 -3.76 -21.61 17.12
CA LEU A 133 -2.94 -20.67 16.36
C LEU A 133 -1.85 -20.06 17.23
N HIS A 134 -0.63 -20.02 16.67
CA HIS A 134 0.56 -19.43 17.28
C HIS A 134 0.44 -17.91 17.43
N SER A 135 1.14 -17.35 18.43
CA SER A 135 1.07 -15.92 18.78
C SER A 135 1.50 -15.01 17.62
N VAL A 136 2.49 -15.41 16.82
CA VAL A 136 2.95 -14.65 15.64
C VAL A 136 1.81 -14.46 14.64
N HIS A 137 1.05 -15.52 14.32
CA HIS A 137 -0.09 -15.41 13.40
C HIS A 137 -1.24 -14.59 13.99
N ARG A 138 -1.48 -14.68 15.31
CA ARG A 138 -2.48 -13.81 15.98
C ARG A 138 -2.08 -12.34 15.87
N ALA A 139 -0.82 -12.03 16.19
CA ALA A 139 -0.28 -10.69 16.05
C ALA A 139 -0.37 -10.20 14.60
N MET A 140 -0.12 -11.07 13.63
CA MET A 140 -0.27 -10.75 12.21
C MET A 140 -1.71 -10.40 11.82
N PHE A 141 -2.73 -11.14 12.29
CA PHE A 141 -4.12 -10.78 11.99
C PHE A 141 -4.50 -9.42 12.58
N VAL A 142 -3.98 -9.11 13.78
CA VAL A 142 -4.15 -7.80 14.41
C VAL A 142 -3.43 -6.70 13.63
N THR A 143 -2.16 -6.88 13.27
CA THR A 143 -1.38 -5.87 12.54
C THR A 143 -1.91 -5.66 11.12
N GLY A 144 -2.35 -6.72 10.44
CA GLY A 144 -3.03 -6.65 9.14
C GLY A 144 -4.34 -5.86 9.21
N THR A 145 -5.08 -5.98 10.33
CA THR A 145 -6.27 -5.16 10.59
C THR A 145 -5.90 -3.71 10.87
N MET A 146 -4.89 -3.47 11.72
CA MET A 146 -4.42 -2.14 12.08
C MET A 146 -3.83 -1.37 10.89
N ALA A 147 -3.33 -2.06 9.87
CA ALA A 147 -2.89 -1.44 8.61
C ALA A 147 -4.01 -0.64 7.92
N TYR A 148 -5.28 -0.99 8.14
CA TYR A 148 -6.44 -0.25 7.61
C TYR A 148 -7.18 0.54 8.68
N VAL A 149 -7.35 0.00 9.90
CA VAL A 149 -8.07 0.66 11.02
C VAL A 149 -7.33 1.89 11.56
N SER A 150 -6.02 1.99 11.35
CA SER A 150 -5.27 3.21 11.68
C SER A 150 -5.76 4.44 10.90
N ALA A 151 -6.27 4.27 9.67
CA ALA A 151 -6.78 5.38 8.85
C ALA A 151 -7.99 6.10 9.48
N PRO A 152 -9.10 5.41 9.87
CA PRO A 152 -10.23 6.09 10.52
C PRO A 152 -9.88 6.62 11.91
N LEU A 153 -8.94 6.01 12.64
CA LEU A 153 -8.45 6.57 13.91
C LEU A 153 -7.72 7.89 13.70
N TRP A 154 -6.86 7.97 12.68
CA TRP A 154 -6.16 9.18 12.31
C TRP A 154 -7.13 10.26 11.80
N LEU A 155 -8.12 9.88 10.98
CA LEU A 155 -9.18 10.78 10.55
C LEU A 155 -9.96 11.34 11.75
N ALA A 156 -10.35 10.48 12.70
CA ALA A 156 -11.04 10.89 13.93
C ALA A 156 -10.19 11.87 14.75
N PHE A 157 -8.89 11.59 14.91
CA PHE A 157 -7.94 12.48 15.57
C PHE A 157 -7.90 13.87 14.92
N LEU A 158 -7.78 13.94 13.58
CA LEU A 158 -7.80 15.21 12.85
C LEU A 158 -9.13 15.94 13.00
N THR A 159 -10.26 15.25 12.90
CA THR A 159 -11.59 15.86 13.02
C THR A 159 -11.86 16.39 14.42
N LEU A 160 -11.51 15.63 15.45
CA LEU A 160 -11.69 16.04 16.85
C LEU A 160 -10.74 17.18 17.20
N GLY A 161 -9.48 17.12 16.76
CA GLY A 161 -8.52 18.20 16.94
C GLY A 161 -8.98 19.51 16.28
N THR A 162 -9.53 19.42 15.05
CA THR A 162 -10.10 20.58 14.36
C THR A 162 -11.33 21.13 15.08
N ALA A 163 -12.24 20.26 15.54
CA ALA A 163 -13.41 20.69 16.28
C ALA A 163 -13.03 21.42 17.59
N LEU A 164 -12.07 20.87 18.35
CA LEU A 164 -11.55 21.49 19.58
C LEU A 164 -10.85 22.82 19.32
N TRP A 165 -10.15 22.94 18.19
CA TRP A 165 -9.55 24.22 17.78
C TRP A 165 -10.64 25.28 17.57
N LEU A 166 -11.69 24.93 16.83
CA LEU A 166 -12.78 25.85 16.49
C LEU A 166 -13.65 26.25 17.68
N THR A 167 -13.67 25.47 18.76
CA THR A 167 -14.34 25.85 20.01
C THR A 167 -13.53 26.85 20.85
N GLY A 168 -12.35 27.29 20.38
CA GLY A 168 -11.46 28.18 21.13
C GLY A 168 -10.79 27.51 22.32
N SER A 169 -10.83 26.18 22.38
CA SER A 169 -10.22 25.38 23.45
C SER A 169 -8.71 25.30 23.23
N SER A 170 -7.98 26.36 23.56
CA SER A 170 -6.52 26.35 23.42
C SER A 170 -5.90 25.46 24.49
N LEU A 171 -5.53 24.23 24.12
CA LEU A 171 -4.72 23.34 24.98
C LEU A 171 -3.29 23.88 25.18
N LEU A 172 -2.83 24.75 24.27
CA LEU A 172 -1.53 25.40 24.33
C LEU A 172 -1.75 26.92 24.38
N GLY A 173 -1.61 27.52 25.56
CA GLY A 173 -1.74 28.97 25.74
C GLY A 173 -0.64 29.79 25.06
N ASN A 174 0.44 29.16 24.59
CA ASN A 174 1.53 29.81 23.86
C ASN A 174 2.27 28.80 22.95
N PHE A 175 2.13 28.92 21.63
CA PHE A 175 2.86 28.08 20.66
C PHE A 175 4.39 28.30 20.67
N ASN A 176 4.85 29.40 21.28
CA ASN A 176 6.27 29.72 21.40
C ASN A 176 7.01 28.81 22.38
N VAL A 177 6.30 28.10 23.27
CA VAL A 177 6.88 27.11 24.18
C VAL A 177 6.12 25.81 24.02
N LEU A 178 6.51 25.03 23.01
CA LEU A 178 6.04 23.65 22.87
C LEU A 178 6.61 22.83 24.04
N PRO A 179 5.75 22.16 24.85
CA PRO A 179 6.21 21.20 25.84
C PRO A 179 7.20 20.20 25.24
N MET A 180 8.27 19.89 25.97
CA MET A 180 9.31 18.97 25.50
C MET A 180 8.75 17.59 25.16
N GLU A 181 7.66 17.19 25.81
CA GLU A 181 6.91 15.97 25.56
C GLU A 181 6.29 15.98 24.16
N LEU A 182 5.74 17.12 23.72
CA LEU A 182 5.19 17.27 22.37
C LEU A 182 6.30 17.23 21.33
N VAL A 183 7.44 17.89 21.59
CA VAL A 183 8.61 17.82 20.71
C VAL A 183 9.12 16.38 20.60
N GLY A 184 9.22 15.67 21.72
CA GLY A 184 9.61 14.27 21.75
C GLY A 184 8.65 13.37 20.98
N LEU A 185 7.34 13.56 21.13
CA LEU A 185 6.32 12.84 20.38
C LEU A 185 6.40 13.12 18.87
N TRP A 186 6.60 14.38 18.48
CA TRP A 186 6.79 14.77 17.09
C TRP A 186 8.04 14.14 16.48
N LEU A 187 9.18 14.21 17.16
CA LEU A 187 10.43 13.59 16.71
C LEU A 187 10.27 12.07 16.59
N TRP A 188 9.65 11.41 17.57
CA TRP A 188 9.39 9.98 17.50
C TRP A 188 8.49 9.60 16.31
N THR A 189 7.45 10.39 16.07
CA THR A 189 6.55 10.20 14.92
C THR A 189 7.31 10.33 13.60
N LEU A 190 8.14 11.38 13.45
CA LEU A 190 8.97 11.56 12.26
C LEU A 190 9.98 10.42 12.09
N CYS A 191 10.61 9.97 13.17
CA CYS A 191 11.49 8.80 13.16
C CYS A 191 10.75 7.56 12.64
N LEU A 192 9.59 7.22 13.21
CA LEU A 192 8.84 6.03 12.78
C LEU A 192 8.37 6.11 11.31
N LEU A 193 8.03 7.30 10.81
CA LEU A 193 7.57 7.49 9.43
C LEU A 193 8.71 7.43 8.40
N PHE A 194 9.86 8.04 8.70
CA PHE A 194 10.95 8.20 7.72
C PHE A 194 12.08 7.19 7.86
N LEU A 195 12.27 6.60 9.06
CA LEU A 195 13.37 5.67 9.31
C LEU A 195 13.39 4.47 8.35
N PRO A 196 12.27 3.78 8.05
CA PRO A 196 12.30 2.66 7.11
C PRO A 196 12.80 3.05 5.71
N ARG A 197 12.47 4.27 5.25
CA ARG A 197 12.94 4.80 3.96
C ARG A 197 14.42 5.11 3.99
N ILE A 198 14.90 5.77 5.06
CA ILE A 198 16.32 6.08 5.27
C ILE A 198 17.14 4.79 5.32
N LEU A 199 16.68 3.78 6.07
CA LEU A 199 17.34 2.48 6.17
C LEU A 199 17.35 1.74 4.83
N GLY A 200 16.29 1.84 4.02
CA GLY A 200 16.26 1.29 2.67
C GLY A 200 17.34 1.90 1.76
N ILE A 201 17.47 3.23 1.76
CA ILE A 201 18.51 3.94 1.01
C ILE A 201 19.91 3.55 1.52
N ALA A 202 20.11 3.54 2.84
CA ALA A 202 21.37 3.13 3.46
C ALA A 202 21.74 1.68 3.10
N ALA A 203 20.78 0.77 3.09
CA ALA A 203 21.01 -0.63 2.70
C ALA A 203 21.46 -0.76 1.25
N VAL A 204 20.88 0.01 0.32
CA VAL A 204 21.31 0.06 -1.09
C VAL A 204 22.74 0.62 -1.20
N MET A 205 23.06 1.66 -0.44
CA MET A 205 24.38 2.28 -0.40
C MET A 205 25.47 1.34 0.13
N LEU A 206 25.22 0.70 1.28
CA LEU A 206 26.15 -0.22 1.93
C LEU A 206 26.47 -1.44 1.06
N ARG A 207 25.53 -1.85 0.20
CA ARG A 207 25.73 -2.94 -0.77
C ARG A 207 26.41 -2.51 -2.07
N GLY A 208 26.66 -1.22 -2.27
CA GLY A 208 27.22 -0.70 -3.52
C GLY A 208 26.27 -0.82 -4.73
N GLU A 209 24.97 -1.05 -4.49
CA GLU A 209 23.98 -1.32 -5.54
C GLU A 209 23.42 -0.04 -6.18
N GLN A 210 23.82 1.16 -5.72
CA GLN A 210 23.26 2.44 -6.16
C GLN A 210 23.37 2.70 -7.67
N ARG A 211 24.39 2.14 -8.32
CA ARG A 211 24.55 2.27 -9.79
C ARG A 211 23.35 1.69 -10.55
N GLN A 212 22.67 0.69 -9.97
CA GLN A 212 21.48 0.07 -10.55
C GLN A 212 20.23 0.97 -10.46
N TYR A 213 20.27 2.01 -9.63
CA TYR A 213 19.19 3.00 -9.42
C TYR A 213 19.53 4.37 -10.07
N GLY A 214 20.47 4.41 -11.01
CA GLY A 214 20.94 5.67 -11.62
C GLY A 214 22.04 6.39 -10.82
N GLY A 215 22.74 5.69 -9.92
CA GLY A 215 23.80 6.22 -9.08
C GLY A 215 23.28 6.88 -7.79
N PHE A 216 24.18 7.53 -7.04
CA PHE A 216 23.84 8.17 -5.77
C PHE A 216 22.78 9.26 -5.92
N LEU A 217 23.00 10.21 -6.84
CA LEU A 217 22.04 11.28 -7.11
C LEU A 217 20.72 10.75 -7.68
N GLY A 218 20.77 9.71 -8.51
CA GLY A 218 19.59 9.02 -9.05
C GLY A 218 18.74 8.39 -7.95
N LEU A 219 19.37 7.71 -7.01
CA LEU A 219 18.70 7.13 -5.84
C LEU A 219 18.07 8.23 -4.98
N LEU A 220 18.81 9.27 -4.61
CA LEU A 220 18.33 10.33 -3.72
C LEU A 220 17.15 11.11 -4.31
N LYS A 221 17.25 11.55 -5.58
CA LYS A 221 16.16 12.28 -6.25
C LYS A 221 14.92 11.41 -6.45
N SER A 222 15.11 10.11 -6.70
CA SER A 222 14.01 9.15 -6.84
C SER A 222 13.31 8.89 -5.51
N SER A 223 14.06 8.76 -4.42
CA SER A 223 13.52 8.66 -3.08
C SER A 223 12.77 9.92 -2.64
N ALA A 224 13.29 11.10 -2.98
CA ALA A 224 12.60 12.36 -2.71
C ALA A 224 11.29 12.48 -3.49
N LEU A 225 11.31 12.17 -4.79
CA LEU A 225 10.10 12.17 -5.63
C LEU A 225 9.07 11.15 -5.15
N GLU A 226 9.48 9.92 -4.87
CA GLU A 226 8.60 8.87 -4.34
C GLU A 226 8.00 9.28 -3.00
N SER A 227 8.80 9.85 -2.09
CA SER A 227 8.30 10.35 -0.80
C SER A 227 7.30 11.50 -0.97
N ALA A 228 7.56 12.44 -1.88
CA ALA A 228 6.62 13.52 -2.19
C ALA A 228 5.29 12.98 -2.74
N LEU A 229 5.35 12.02 -3.68
CA LEU A 229 4.16 11.35 -4.20
C LEU A 229 3.40 10.60 -3.09
N ALA A 230 4.11 9.88 -2.22
CA ALA A 230 3.50 9.16 -1.11
C ALA A 230 2.80 10.10 -0.11
N ILE A 231 3.44 11.21 0.27
CA ILE A 231 2.88 12.22 1.19
C ILE A 231 1.62 12.85 0.58
N VAL A 232 1.67 13.24 -0.70
CA VAL A 232 0.54 13.84 -1.40
C VAL A 232 -0.61 12.83 -1.58
N GLN A 233 -0.32 11.55 -1.80
CA GLN A 233 -1.37 10.53 -1.96
C GLN A 233 -1.92 10.01 -0.62
N ALA A 234 -1.21 10.17 0.50
CA ALA A 234 -1.59 9.61 1.78
C ALA A 234 -2.97 10.06 2.29
N PRO A 235 -3.37 11.36 2.22
CA PRO A 235 -4.72 11.78 2.61
C PRO A 235 -5.84 11.09 1.82
N VAL A 236 -5.65 10.90 0.51
CA VAL A 236 -6.63 10.22 -0.34
C VAL A 236 -6.80 8.75 0.09
N ARG A 237 -5.68 8.07 0.36
CA ARG A 237 -5.70 6.70 0.88
C ARG A 237 -6.36 6.62 2.26
N MET A 238 -6.07 7.59 3.14
CA MET A 238 -6.68 7.67 4.47
C MET A 238 -8.21 7.70 4.40
N ILE A 239 -8.80 8.56 3.56
CA ILE A 239 -10.26 8.62 3.41
C ILE A 239 -10.80 7.31 2.82
N ALA A 240 -10.15 6.78 1.78
CA ALA A 240 -10.56 5.53 1.14
C ALA A 240 -10.53 4.34 2.11
N HIS A 241 -9.43 4.15 2.84
CA HIS A 241 -9.29 3.10 3.85
C HIS A 241 -10.29 3.27 5.00
N SER A 242 -10.56 4.51 5.44
CA SER A 242 -11.60 4.79 6.43
C SER A 242 -12.98 4.33 5.96
N LEU A 243 -13.33 4.66 4.71
CA LEU A 243 -14.58 4.19 4.10
C LEU A 243 -14.61 2.66 4.00
N PHE A 244 -13.51 2.03 3.59
CA PHE A 244 -13.45 0.57 3.46
C PHE A 244 -13.62 -0.14 4.80
N VAL A 245 -13.06 0.39 5.88
CA VAL A 245 -13.28 -0.12 7.25
C VAL A 245 -14.75 -0.03 7.63
N VAL A 246 -15.39 1.14 7.42
CA VAL A 246 -16.83 1.31 7.71
C VAL A 246 -17.68 0.33 6.88
N VAL A 247 -17.39 0.20 5.59
CA VAL A 247 -18.09 -0.73 4.68
C VAL A 247 -17.91 -2.17 5.13
N ALA A 248 -16.69 -2.57 5.52
CA ALA A 248 -16.41 -3.93 5.95
C ALA A 248 -17.14 -4.31 7.24
N LEU A 249 -17.21 -3.38 8.19
CA LEU A 249 -17.93 -3.57 9.46
C LEU A 249 -19.44 -3.58 9.28
N THR A 250 -19.98 -2.73 8.40
CA THR A 250 -21.43 -2.62 8.14
C THR A 250 -21.97 -3.67 7.17
N GLY A 251 -21.11 -4.25 6.33
CA GLY A 251 -21.52 -5.20 5.30
C GLY A 251 -22.24 -4.58 4.10
N LEU A 252 -22.12 -3.25 3.92
CA LEU A 252 -22.67 -2.57 2.76
C LEU A 252 -22.06 -3.14 1.47
N LYS A 253 -22.91 -3.70 0.59
CA LYS A 253 -22.46 -4.20 -0.71
C LYS A 253 -22.10 -3.01 -1.59
N LEU A 254 -20.82 -2.89 -1.90
CA LEU A 254 -20.33 -2.05 -2.99
C LEU A 254 -19.87 -2.99 -4.10
N ASP A 255 -20.29 -2.77 -5.34
CA ASP A 255 -19.90 -3.64 -6.45
C ASP A 255 -18.37 -3.65 -6.63
N TRP A 256 -17.86 -4.81 -7.04
CA TRP A 256 -16.45 -5.02 -7.34
C TRP A 256 -16.27 -5.22 -8.85
N LYS A 257 -15.45 -4.38 -9.46
CA LYS A 257 -15.02 -4.52 -10.85
C LYS A 257 -13.54 -4.85 -10.86
N SER A 258 -13.13 -5.87 -11.61
CA SER A 258 -11.71 -6.19 -11.77
C SER A 258 -10.96 -4.98 -12.36
N PRO A 259 -9.82 -4.59 -11.77
CA PRO A 259 -8.98 -3.55 -12.36
C PRO A 259 -8.57 -3.93 -13.78
N PRO A 260 -8.43 -2.96 -14.71
CA PRO A 260 -7.88 -3.23 -16.03
C PRO A 260 -6.45 -3.78 -15.92
N ARG A 261 -6.13 -4.80 -16.72
CA ARG A 261 -4.80 -5.43 -16.77
C ARG A 261 -3.78 -4.60 -17.56
N GLU A 262 -4.26 -3.66 -18.36
CA GLU A 262 -3.42 -2.73 -19.12
C GLU A 262 -3.32 -1.39 -18.39
N ALA A 263 -2.12 -0.82 -18.38
CA ALA A 263 -1.88 0.53 -17.87
C ALA A 263 -2.39 1.56 -18.88
N ASN A 264 -3.70 1.83 -18.88
CA ASN A 264 -4.25 2.99 -19.56
C ASN A 264 -4.29 4.17 -18.60
N ALA A 265 -4.02 5.37 -19.12
CA ALA A 265 -4.16 6.58 -18.32
C ALA A 265 -5.62 6.74 -17.88
N VAL A 266 -5.82 7.14 -16.61
CA VAL A 266 -7.16 7.32 -16.04
C VAL A 266 -7.81 8.55 -16.69
N PRO A 267 -8.98 8.42 -17.34
CA PRO A 267 -9.72 9.55 -17.88
C PRO A 267 -10.19 10.49 -16.75
N TRP A 268 -10.23 11.79 -17.04
CA TRP A 268 -10.76 12.78 -16.09
C TRP A 268 -12.18 12.48 -15.62
N SER A 269 -13.04 11.95 -16.50
CA SER A 269 -14.41 11.56 -16.16
C SER A 269 -14.47 10.47 -15.09
N ASP A 270 -13.56 9.49 -15.17
CA ASP A 270 -13.55 8.34 -14.28
C ASP A 270 -12.98 8.74 -12.92
N ALA A 271 -11.90 9.53 -12.92
CA ALA A 271 -11.35 10.13 -11.72
C ALA A 271 -12.36 11.04 -11.01
N ALA A 272 -13.08 11.89 -11.75
CA ALA A 272 -14.11 12.77 -11.20
C ALA A 272 -15.28 11.96 -10.62
N ARG A 273 -15.79 10.95 -11.34
CA ARG A 273 -16.88 10.11 -10.83
C ARG A 273 -16.51 9.40 -9.54
N ALA A 274 -15.28 8.94 -9.41
CA ALA A 274 -14.81 8.23 -8.22
C ALA A 274 -14.51 9.17 -7.04
N LEU A 275 -13.90 10.33 -7.28
CA LEU A 275 -13.30 11.17 -6.23
C LEU A 275 -14.05 12.48 -5.94
N ALA A 276 -14.91 12.96 -6.86
CA ALA A 276 -15.64 14.21 -6.66
C ALA A 276 -16.53 14.23 -5.40
N PRO A 277 -17.26 13.15 -5.03
CA PRO A 277 -18.05 13.16 -3.80
C PRO A 277 -17.20 13.49 -2.56
N MET A 278 -16.00 12.89 -2.48
CA MET A 278 -15.05 13.18 -1.41
C MET A 278 -14.54 14.61 -1.48
N SER A 279 -14.08 15.07 -2.65
CA SER A 279 -13.55 16.42 -2.81
C SER A 279 -14.59 17.51 -2.52
N LEU A 280 -15.87 17.28 -2.84
CA LEU A 280 -16.98 18.18 -2.52
C LEU A 280 -17.23 18.29 -1.02
N VAL A 281 -17.22 17.17 -0.28
CA VAL A 281 -17.34 17.18 1.19
C VAL A 281 -16.18 17.94 1.82
N VAL A 282 -14.95 17.69 1.37
CA VAL A 282 -13.76 18.38 1.86
C VAL A 282 -13.82 19.87 1.55
N MET A 283 -14.30 20.26 0.37
CA MET A 283 -14.50 21.67 0.00
C MET A 283 -15.54 22.33 0.90
N ALA A 284 -16.68 21.69 1.14
CA ALA A 284 -17.71 22.22 2.03
C ALA A 284 -17.19 22.40 3.48
N LEU A 285 -16.44 21.41 3.99
CA LEU A 285 -15.78 21.52 5.30
C LEU A 285 -14.77 22.64 5.34
N ALA A 286 -13.92 22.77 4.31
CA ALA A 286 -12.94 23.86 4.23
C ALA A 286 -13.62 25.23 4.21
N LEU A 287 -14.72 25.41 3.46
CA LEU A 287 -15.50 26.63 3.47
C LEU A 287 -16.11 26.92 4.85
N GLY A 288 -16.69 25.92 5.51
CA GLY A 288 -17.22 26.08 6.87
C GLY A 288 -16.15 26.51 7.87
N ILE A 289 -14.96 25.92 7.80
CA ILE A 289 -13.81 26.28 8.63
C ILE A 289 -13.34 27.71 8.31
N ALA A 290 -13.26 28.07 7.02
CA ALA A 290 -12.86 29.41 6.58
C ALA A 290 -13.78 30.50 7.13
N LEU A 291 -15.08 30.21 7.27
CA LEU A 291 -16.06 31.14 7.80
C LEU A 291 -15.96 31.33 9.32
N ILE A 292 -15.36 30.38 10.04
CA ILE A 292 -15.19 30.42 11.50
C ILE A 292 -13.81 30.97 11.86
N ASP A 293 -12.75 30.34 11.32
CA ASP A 293 -11.35 30.71 11.54
C ASP A 293 -10.52 30.37 10.29
N PRO A 294 -10.24 31.36 9.41
CA PRO A 294 -9.41 31.17 8.23
C PRO A 294 -7.99 30.67 8.54
N SER A 295 -7.45 30.96 9.73
CA SER A 295 -6.08 30.58 10.08
C SER A 295 -5.93 29.06 10.24
N ALA A 296 -7.00 28.36 10.63
CA ALA A 296 -7.04 26.91 10.72
C ALA A 296 -6.77 26.22 9.37
N LEU A 297 -7.12 26.85 8.25
CA LEU A 297 -6.88 26.28 6.92
C LEU A 297 -5.40 26.07 6.61
N ILE A 298 -4.52 26.95 7.12
CA ILE A 298 -3.06 26.83 6.91
C ILE A 298 -2.56 25.52 7.51
N TRP A 299 -3.07 25.16 8.69
CA TRP A 299 -2.71 23.94 9.40
C TRP A 299 -3.31 22.68 8.77
N LEU A 300 -4.48 22.81 8.13
CA LEU A 300 -5.14 21.71 7.44
C LEU A 300 -4.64 21.50 6.01
N MET A 301 -3.93 22.46 5.41
CA MET A 301 -3.41 22.37 4.04
C MET A 301 -2.68 21.06 3.73
N PRO A 302 -1.78 20.50 4.58
CA PRO A 302 -1.07 19.25 4.27
C PRO A 302 -2.01 18.06 4.01
N VAL A 303 -3.23 18.08 4.55
CA VAL A 303 -4.24 17.02 4.38
C VAL A 303 -5.34 17.47 3.41
N GLY A 304 -5.85 18.68 3.56
CA GLY A 304 -6.95 19.24 2.77
C GLY A 304 -6.58 19.50 1.32
N LEU A 305 -5.40 20.07 1.05
CA LEU A 305 -5.00 20.41 -0.32
C LEU A 305 -4.87 19.14 -1.21
N PRO A 306 -4.22 18.04 -0.77
CA PRO A 306 -4.22 16.83 -1.57
C PRO A 306 -5.59 16.19 -1.78
N LEU A 307 -6.51 16.31 -0.82
CA LEU A 307 -7.89 15.82 -0.98
C LEU A 307 -8.70 16.64 -1.99
N LEU A 308 -8.52 17.96 -2.01
CA LEU A 308 -9.12 18.84 -3.02
C LEU A 308 -8.53 18.59 -4.41
N LEU A 309 -7.23 18.28 -4.49
CA LEU A 309 -6.52 17.97 -5.72
C LEU A 309 -6.54 16.46 -6.07
N ALA A 310 -7.36 15.65 -5.41
CA ALA A 310 -7.33 14.19 -5.59
C ALA A 310 -7.59 13.76 -7.06
N ILE A 311 -8.48 14.47 -7.76
CA ILE A 311 -8.81 14.22 -9.18
C ILE A 311 -7.59 14.49 -10.09
N PRO A 312 -7.03 15.71 -10.15
CA PRO A 312 -5.86 15.97 -10.99
C PRO A 312 -4.66 15.12 -10.59
N LEU A 313 -4.43 14.88 -9.30
CA LEU A 313 -3.34 14.01 -8.83
C LEU A 313 -3.46 12.59 -9.38
N THR A 314 -4.66 12.00 -9.34
CA THR A 314 -4.94 10.67 -9.88
C THR A 314 -4.67 10.61 -11.38
N VAL A 315 -5.20 11.58 -12.13
CA VAL A 315 -5.02 11.63 -13.59
C VAL A 315 -3.56 11.81 -13.96
N LEU A 316 -2.87 12.79 -13.37
CA LEU A 316 -1.47 13.09 -13.68
C LEU A 316 -0.54 11.92 -13.32
N THR A 317 -0.73 11.30 -12.15
CA THR A 317 0.11 10.16 -11.74
C THR A 317 -0.18 8.88 -12.53
N SER A 318 -1.33 8.77 -13.20
CA SER A 318 -1.64 7.67 -14.11
C SER A 318 -1.02 7.82 -15.51
N GLN A 319 -0.44 8.98 -15.86
CA GLN A 319 0.07 9.22 -17.21
C GLN A 319 1.32 8.40 -17.52
N ILE A 320 1.27 7.66 -18.63
CA ILE A 320 2.41 6.90 -19.18
C ILE A 320 3.53 7.84 -19.63
N GLY A 321 3.18 8.96 -20.30
CA GLY A 321 4.16 9.94 -20.79
C GLY A 321 5.01 10.55 -19.67
N MET A 322 4.41 10.85 -18.51
CA MET A 322 5.13 11.35 -17.34
C MET A 322 6.07 10.28 -16.77
N GLY A 323 5.57 9.04 -16.62
CA GLY A 323 6.38 7.94 -16.07
C GLY A 323 7.57 7.58 -16.96
N THR A 324 7.37 7.53 -18.29
CA THR A 324 8.45 7.28 -19.28
C THR A 324 9.46 8.44 -19.34
N THR A 325 9.00 9.69 -19.39
CA THR A 325 9.90 10.87 -19.37
C THR A 325 10.76 10.90 -18.11
N LEU A 326 10.18 10.58 -16.94
CA LEU A 326 10.92 10.52 -15.69
C LEU A 326 11.95 9.39 -15.69
N ARG A 327 11.60 8.21 -16.21
CA ARG A 327 12.54 7.10 -16.42
C ARG A 327 13.73 7.52 -17.28
N ASP A 328 13.48 8.18 -18.40
CA ASP A 328 14.52 8.60 -19.36
C ASP A 328 15.47 9.63 -18.71
N ARG A 329 14.97 10.43 -17.77
CA ARG A 329 15.76 11.35 -16.94
C ARG A 329 16.40 10.66 -15.72
N GLY A 330 16.29 9.35 -15.59
CA GLY A 330 16.86 8.55 -14.50
C GLY A 330 16.16 8.72 -13.15
N PHE A 331 14.86 9.01 -13.13
CA PHE A 331 14.02 8.98 -11.93
C PHE A 331 13.29 7.65 -11.79
N LEU A 332 13.14 7.19 -10.55
CA LEU A 332 12.41 5.98 -10.18
C LEU A 332 12.91 4.74 -10.94
N LEU A 333 14.22 4.65 -11.17
CA LEU A 333 14.84 3.51 -11.83
C LEU A 333 14.95 2.35 -10.85
N ILE A 334 14.56 1.16 -11.29
CA ILE A 334 14.76 -0.09 -10.56
C ILE A 334 15.88 -0.94 -11.20
N PRO A 335 16.51 -1.87 -10.46
CA PRO A 335 17.57 -2.72 -11.00
C PRO A 335 17.18 -3.49 -12.27
N GLU A 336 15.93 -3.95 -12.36
CA GLU A 336 15.39 -4.70 -13.48
C GLU A 336 15.30 -3.86 -14.77
N GLU A 337 15.27 -2.53 -14.65
CA GLU A 337 15.26 -1.62 -15.80
C GLU A 337 16.67 -1.25 -16.25
N SER A 338 17.62 -1.16 -15.31
CA SER A 338 19.03 -0.92 -15.60
C SER A 338 19.71 -2.15 -16.20
N ARG A 339 19.39 -3.34 -15.68
CA ARG A 339 19.88 -4.62 -16.19
C ARG A 339 18.79 -5.67 -16.11
N SER A 340 17.97 -5.75 -17.16
CA SER A 340 16.86 -6.71 -17.23
C SER A 340 17.34 -8.16 -17.12
N PRO A 341 16.90 -8.93 -16.11
CA PRO A 341 17.18 -10.35 -15.94
C PRO A 341 16.76 -11.21 -17.13
N ALA A 342 17.47 -12.32 -17.36
CA ALA A 342 17.21 -13.21 -18.49
C ALA A 342 15.79 -13.81 -18.49
N VAL A 343 15.24 -14.13 -17.31
CA VAL A 343 13.86 -14.61 -17.19
C VAL A 343 12.85 -13.60 -17.69
N LEU A 344 13.04 -12.32 -17.37
CA LEU A 344 12.16 -11.26 -17.82
C LEU A 344 12.30 -11.00 -19.33
N ARG A 345 13.53 -10.95 -19.85
CA ARG A 345 13.78 -10.87 -21.30
C ARG A 345 13.07 -11.99 -22.06
N ARG A 346 13.13 -13.23 -21.55
CA ARG A 346 12.40 -14.38 -22.12
C ARG A 346 10.88 -14.19 -22.03
N ALA A 347 10.37 -13.79 -20.87
CA ALA A 347 8.94 -13.54 -20.68
C ALA A 347 8.41 -12.50 -21.69
N TRP A 348 9.10 -11.37 -21.86
CA TRP A 348 8.72 -10.36 -22.86
C TRP A 348 8.82 -10.89 -24.30
N MET A 349 9.85 -11.66 -24.65
CA MET A 349 9.93 -12.30 -25.97
C MET A 349 8.78 -13.28 -26.23
N HIS A 350 8.30 -13.99 -25.22
CA HIS A 350 7.13 -14.87 -25.35
C HIS A 350 5.83 -14.07 -25.45
N ALA A 351 5.65 -13.04 -24.62
CA ALA A 351 4.48 -12.16 -24.68
C ALA A 351 4.34 -11.48 -26.03
N VAL A 352 5.44 -10.93 -26.59
CA VAL A 352 5.44 -10.30 -27.92
C VAL A 352 5.12 -11.33 -29.02
N ARG A 353 5.64 -12.55 -28.93
CA ARG A 353 5.31 -13.62 -29.89
C ARG A 353 3.83 -13.98 -29.87
N LEU A 354 3.23 -14.09 -28.68
CA LEU A 354 1.80 -14.41 -28.52
C LEU A 354 0.89 -13.24 -28.94
N ALA A 355 1.36 -12.00 -28.83
CA ALA A 355 0.62 -10.81 -29.23
C ALA A 355 0.65 -10.56 -30.75
N ARG A 356 1.54 -11.24 -31.51
CA ARG A 356 1.50 -11.18 -32.97
C ARG A 356 0.25 -11.93 -33.45
N PRO A 357 -0.62 -11.31 -34.27
CA PRO A 357 -1.71 -12.05 -34.89
C PRO A 357 -1.11 -13.23 -35.67
N ALA A 358 -1.68 -14.42 -35.49
CA ALA A 358 -1.28 -15.57 -36.29
C ALA A 358 -1.42 -15.16 -37.76
N LEU A 359 -0.30 -15.18 -38.50
CA LEU A 359 -0.35 -15.05 -39.95
C LEU A 359 -1.31 -16.13 -40.44
N ALA A 360 -2.44 -15.71 -41.00
CA ALA A 360 -3.35 -16.62 -41.67
C ALA A 360 -2.54 -17.29 -42.78
N THR A 361 -2.22 -18.57 -42.58
CA THR A 361 -1.66 -19.42 -43.63
C THR A 361 -2.74 -19.57 -44.69
N ALA A 362 -2.55 -18.89 -45.82
CA ALA A 362 -3.35 -19.03 -47.04
C ALA A 362 -2.97 -20.32 -47.77
#